data_AF-A0A7J8LVL1-F1
#
_entry.id   AF-A0A7J8LVL1-F1
#
_cell.length_a   1.000
_cell.length_b   1.000
_cell.length_c   1.000
_cell.angle_alpha   90.00
_cell.angle_beta   90.00
_cell.angle_gamma   90.00
#
_symmetry.space_group_name_H-M   'P 1'
#
loop_
_entity.id
_entity.type
_entity.pdbx_description
1 polymer ?
#
loop_
_entity_poly.entity_id
_entity_poly.type
_entity_poly.pdbx_seq_one_letter_code
_entity_poly.pdbx_strand_id
1 'polypeptide(L)'
;MNQRLNLNIPQKNTFLLSRDILAIADRLIGMKFGMGTLDNMNHLKNKCIHSVADLLQDQFGLALVHLENVVRGTICGAIRHR
;
A
#
# COMPACT_ATOMS: atom_id res chain seq x y z
N MET A 1 -5.67 -2.84 7.50
CA MET A 1 -6.98 -2.33 7.01
C MET A 1 -8.14 -3.17 7.54
N ASN A 2 -8.14 -4.48 7.31
CA ASN A 2 -9.23 -5.41 7.68
C ASN A 2 -9.61 -5.37 9.17
N GLN A 3 -8.65 -5.29 10.09
CA GLN A 3 -8.92 -5.16 11.54
C GLN A 3 -9.62 -3.86 11.93
N ARG A 4 -9.42 -2.77 11.18
CA ARG A 4 -10.03 -1.46 11.47
C ARG A 4 -11.43 -1.32 10.87
N LEU A 5 -11.74 -2.12 9.85
CA LEU A 5 -13.03 -2.13 9.14
C LEU A 5 -13.88 -3.36 9.49
N ASN A 6 -13.42 -4.22 10.40
CA ASN A 6 -14.02 -5.52 10.74
C ASN A 6 -14.35 -6.39 9.51
N LEU A 7 -13.49 -6.33 8.48
CA LEU A 7 -13.69 -7.08 7.25
C LEU A 7 -13.04 -8.46 7.35
N ASN A 8 -13.83 -9.51 7.18
CA ASN A 8 -13.32 -10.88 7.02
C ASN A 8 -12.86 -11.09 5.56
N ILE A 9 -11.72 -10.51 5.21
CA ILE A 9 -11.07 -10.65 3.89
C ILE A 9 -9.70 -11.31 4.12
N PRO A 10 -9.30 -12.31 3.30
CA PRO A 10 -8.01 -12.97 3.43
C PRO A 10 -6.84 -11.97 3.38
N GLN A 11 -5.91 -12.07 4.35
CA GLN A 11 -4.73 -11.19 4.43
C GLN A 11 -3.78 -11.28 3.21
N LYS A 12 -3.90 -12.32 2.38
CA LYS A 12 -3.09 -12.50 1.17
C LYS A 12 -3.50 -11.57 0.01
N ASN A 13 -4.67 -10.96 0.06
CA ASN A 13 -5.10 -10.06 -1.00
C ASN A 13 -4.55 -8.65 -0.75
N THR A 14 -3.49 -8.29 -1.49
CA THR A 14 -2.85 -6.97 -1.37
C THR A 14 -3.59 -5.87 -2.14
N PHE A 15 -4.50 -6.25 -3.04
CA PHE A 15 -5.31 -5.31 -3.81
C PHE A 15 -6.53 -4.82 -3.04
N LEU A 16 -6.87 -3.56 -3.25
CA LEU A 16 -8.11 -2.96 -2.71
C LEU A 16 -9.33 -3.52 -3.45
N LEU A 17 -10.31 -4.02 -2.70
CA LEU A 17 -11.58 -4.48 -3.23
C LEU A 17 -12.62 -3.35 -3.14
N SER A 18 -13.61 -3.35 -4.03
CA SER A 18 -14.71 -2.35 -4.00
C SER A 18 -15.45 -2.34 -2.66
N ARG A 19 -15.51 -3.47 -1.96
CA ARG A 19 -16.09 -3.61 -0.61
C ARG A 19 -15.27 -2.88 0.47
N ASP A 20 -13.95 -2.76 0.32
CA ASP A 20 -13.11 -2.00 1.24
C ASP A 20 -13.44 -0.51 1.17
N ILE A 21 -13.63 0.00 -0.06
CA ILE A 21 -13.98 1.41 -0.31
C ILE A 21 -15.34 1.74 0.31
N LEU A 22 -16.34 0.88 0.11
CA LEU A 22 -17.67 1.07 0.70
C LEU A 22 -17.61 1.08 2.23
N ALA A 23 -16.89 0.13 2.85
CA ALA A 23 -16.73 0.07 4.30
C ALA A 23 -15.97 1.29 4.87
N ILE A 24 -14.99 1.83 4.13
CA ILE A 24 -14.30 3.08 4.51
C ILE A 24 -15.26 4.27 4.44
N ALA A 25 -16.06 4.37 3.39
CA ALA A 25 -17.03 5.44 3.22
C ALA A 25 -18.10 5.42 4.33
N ASP A 26 -18.67 4.25 4.63
CA ASP A 26 -19.65 4.09 5.71
C ASP A 26 -19.05 4.50 7.07
N ARG A 27 -17.81 4.09 7.34
CA ARG A 27 -17.09 4.47 8.56
C ARG A 27 -16.83 5.98 8.62
N LEU A 28 -16.46 6.61 7.50
CA LEU A 28 -16.23 8.06 7.42
C LEU A 28 -17.53 8.86 7.66
N ILE A 29 -18.64 8.39 7.10
CA ILE A 29 -19.97 8.98 7.30
C ILE A 29 -20.34 8.85 8.78
N GLY A 30 -20.20 7.67 9.38
CA GLY A 30 -20.44 7.46 10.81
C GLY A 30 -19.64 8.42 11.70
N MET A 31 -18.34 8.60 11.41
CA MET A 31 -17.49 9.55 12.14
C MET A 31 -18.00 11.00 12.03
N LYS A 32 -18.51 11.41 10.87
CA LYS A 32 -19.09 12.75 10.68
C LYS A 32 -20.36 12.98 11.50
N PHE A 33 -21.13 11.93 11.75
CA PHE A 33 -22.33 11.95 12.60
C PHE A 33 -22.04 11.71 14.09
N GLY A 34 -20.77 11.70 14.51
CA GLY A 34 -20.36 11.47 15.90
C GLY A 34 -20.44 10.00 16.33
N MET A 35 -20.69 9.08 15.39
CA MET A 35 -20.67 7.64 15.61
C MET A 35 -19.24 7.11 15.41
N GLY A 36 -18.56 6.86 16.54
CA GLY A 36 -17.22 6.26 16.58
C GLY A 36 -16.12 7.22 17.04
N THR A 37 -14.96 6.66 17.39
CA THR A 37 -13.82 7.40 17.95
C THR A 37 -12.86 7.83 16.84
N LEU A 38 -12.42 9.09 16.86
CA LEU A 38 -11.30 9.55 16.03
C LEU A 38 -10.04 8.79 16.39
N ASP A 39 -9.33 8.31 15.36
CA ASP A 39 -8.10 7.58 15.57
C ASP A 39 -6.98 8.52 16.02
N ASN A 40 -6.32 8.17 17.12
CA ASN A 40 -5.19 8.96 17.61
C ASN A 40 -3.95 8.64 16.77
N MET A 41 -3.53 9.63 15.97
CA MET A 41 -2.32 9.52 15.13
C MET A 41 -1.04 9.23 15.93
N ASN A 42 -1.00 9.62 17.20
CA ASN A 42 0.16 9.42 18.08
C ASN A 42 0.13 8.08 18.81
N HIS A 43 -0.90 7.26 18.61
CA HIS A 43 -0.93 5.93 19.21
C HIS A 43 0.14 5.03 18.59
N LEU A 44 0.97 4.39 19.41
CA LEU A 44 2.10 3.57 18.93
C LEU A 44 1.67 2.42 18.02
N LYS A 45 0.45 1.88 18.18
CA LYS A 45 -0.09 0.86 17.26
C LYS A 45 -0.32 1.38 15.83
N ASN A 46 -0.37 2.70 15.64
CA ASN A 46 -0.45 3.36 14.34
C ASN A 46 0.93 3.83 13.83
N LYS A 47 2.00 3.54 14.56
CA LYS A 47 3.38 3.80 14.15
C LYS A 47 4.03 2.48 13.73
N CYS A 48 4.59 2.46 12.53
CA CYS A 48 5.44 1.36 12.07
C CYS A 48 6.90 1.73 12.34
N ILE A 49 7.68 0.81 12.90
CA ILE A 49 9.13 0.96 13.04
C ILE A 49 9.76 0.35 11.80
N HIS A 50 10.60 1.12 11.11
CA HIS A 50 11.43 0.60 10.01
C HIS A 50 12.88 0.53 10.48
N SER A 51 13.48 -0.65 10.33
CA SER A 51 14.91 -0.86 10.54
C SER A 51 15.71 -0.35 9.34
N VAL A 52 17.01 -0.09 9.54
CA VAL A 52 17.94 0.24 8.44
C VAL A 52 17.88 -0.81 7.32
N ALA A 53 17.67 -2.08 7.66
CA ALA A 53 17.51 -3.16 6.69
C ALA A 53 16.24 -2.99 5.81
N ASP A 54 15.12 -2.56 6.39
CA ASP A 54 13.88 -2.33 5.66
C ASP A 54 14.03 -1.17 4.66
N LEU A 55 14.68 -0.08 5.09
CA LEU A 55 14.99 1.06 4.22
C LEU A 55 15.91 0.65 3.06
N LEU A 56 16.92 -0.19 3.35
CA LEU A 56 17.85 -0.69 2.34
C LEU A 56 17.14 -1.61 1.34
N GLN A 57 16.19 -2.44 1.81
CA GLN A 57 15.39 -3.30 0.96
C GLN A 57 14.50 -2.49 0.02
N ASP A 58 13.87 -1.41 0.51
CA ASP A 58 13.06 -0.51 -0.31
C ASP A 58 13.90 0.18 -1.40
N GLN A 59 15.08 0.69 -1.04
CA GLN A 59 16.00 1.32 -1.99
C GLN A 59 16.52 0.33 -3.04
N PHE A 60 16.86 -0.89 -2.61
CA PHE A 60 17.31 -1.94 -3.51
C PHE A 60 16.20 -2.36 -4.48
N GLY A 61 14.97 -2.52 -3.99
CA GLY A 61 13.80 -2.79 -4.83
C GLY A 61 13.58 -1.73 -5.91
N LEU A 62 13.66 -0.44 -5.54
CA LEU A 62 13.56 0.66 -6.49
C LEU A 62 14.68 0.62 -7.55
N ALA A 63 15.92 0.35 -7.13
CA ALA A 63 17.06 0.23 -8.03
C ALA A 63 16.85 -0.89 -9.06
N LEU A 64 16.28 -2.03 -8.63
CA LEU A 64 15.96 -3.14 -9.53
C LEU A 64 14.87 -2.78 -10.54
N VAL A 65 13.81 -2.07 -10.13
CA VAL A 65 12.77 -1.59 -11.04
C VAL A 65 13.35 -0.64 -12.09
N HIS A 66 14.26 0.25 -11.71
CA HIS A 66 14.96 1.11 -12.67
C HIS A 66 15.81 0.30 -13.64
N LEU A 67 16.57 -0.69 -13.15
CA LEU A 67 17.37 -1.56 -14.00
C LEU A 67 16.49 -2.32 -15.00
N GLU A 68 15.37 -2.88 -14.55
CA GLU A 68 14.39 -3.56 -15.40
C GLU A 68 13.87 -2.65 -16.52
N ASN A 69 13.54 -1.40 -16.20
CA ASN A 69 13.07 -0.40 -17.16
C ASN A 69 14.14 -0.07 -18.21
N VAL A 70 15.40 0.09 -17.80
CA VAL A 70 16.53 0.35 -18.71
C VAL A 70 16.74 -0.83 -19.65
N VAL A 71 16.83 -2.04 -19.11
CA VAL A 71 17.06 -3.26 -19.90
C VAL A 71 15.94 -3.47 -20.92
N ARG A 72 14.67 -3.33 -20.49
CA ARG A 72 13.52 -3.41 -21.41
C ARG A 72 13.58 -2.34 -22.50
N GLY A 73 13.95 -1.11 -22.14
CA GLY A 73 14.15 -0.02 -23.10
C GLY A 73 15.24 -0.34 -24.14
N THR A 74 16.38 -0.84 -23.69
CA THR A 74 17.51 -1.22 -24.55
C THR A 74 17.14 -2.37 -25.49
N ILE A 75 16.48 -3.42 -24.99
CA ILE A 75 16.04 -4.56 -25.80
C ILE A 75 15.01 -4.12 -26.85
N CYS A 76 13.99 -3.33 -26.47
CA CYS A 76 13.02 -2.79 -27.41
C CYS A 76 13.67 -1.89 -28.47
N GLY A 77 14.65 -1.08 -28.09
CA GLY A 77 15.43 -0.26 -29.02
C GLY A 77 16.24 -1.10 -30.00
N ALA A 78 16.89 -2.16 -29.54
CA ALA A 78 17.67 -3.06 -30.36
C ALA A 78 16.82 -3.87 -31.36
N ILE A 79 15.59 -4.23 -30.99
CA ILE A 79 14.64 -4.93 -31.87
C ILE A 79 14.07 -3.99 -32.94
N ARG A 80 13.81 -2.71 -32.63
CA ARG A 80 13.26 -1.74 -33.58
C ARG A 80 14.25 -1.22 -34.62
N HIS A 81 15.56 -1.42 -34.40
CA HIS A 81 16.62 -1.04 -35.32
C HIS A 81 17.11 -2.21 -36.22
N ARG A 82 16.39 -3.33 -36.24
CA ARG A 82 16.56 -4.41 -37.24
C ARG A 82 15.39 -4.47 -38.19
#